data_AF-A0A8J7CMC4-F1
#
_entry.id   AF-A0A8J7CMC4-F1
#
_cell.length_a   1.000
_cell.length_b   1.000
_cell.length_c   1.000
_cell.angle_alpha   90.00
_cell.angle_beta   90.00
_cell.angle_gamma   90.00
#
_symmetry.space_group_name_H-M   'P 1'
#
loop_
_entity.id
_entity.type
_entity.pdbx_description
1 polymer ?
#
loop_
_entity_poly.entity_id
_entity_poly.type
_entity_poly.pdbx_seq_one_letter_code
_entity_poly.pdbx_strand_id
1 'polypeptide(L)'
;MIEAQTLEQMNLDGSKLVNFAPAELKIFKEELDKQFAEGNGVDIFKALRNARYLAMLKRGFRQMHEGRCQSHELIEVDDDE
;
A
#
# COMPACT_ATOMS: atom_id res chain seq x y z
N MET A 1 -17.78 -15.63 -7.85
CA MET A 1 -16.77 -15.78 -6.79
C MET A 1 -15.79 -14.63 -6.96
N ILE A 2 -15.57 -13.79 -5.95
CA ILE A 2 -14.57 -12.71 -6.04
C ILE A 2 -13.25 -13.32 -5.60
N GLU A 3 -12.34 -13.52 -6.55
CA GLU A 3 -10.97 -13.95 -6.25
C GLU A 3 -10.31 -12.84 -5.43
N ALA A 4 -10.05 -13.12 -4.15
CA ALA A 4 -9.20 -12.27 -3.35
C ALA A 4 -7.80 -12.36 -3.98
N GLN A 5 -7.42 -11.35 -4.77
CA GLN A 5 -6.05 -11.21 -5.22
C GLN A 5 -5.15 -11.23 -3.99
N THR A 6 -4.45 -12.35 -3.79
CA THR A 6 -3.39 -12.44 -2.78
C THR A 6 -2.32 -11.45 -3.19
N LEU A 7 -2.30 -10.30 -2.52
CA LEU A 7 -1.31 -9.23 -2.70
C LEU A 7 0.08 -9.86 -2.82
N GLU A 8 0.74 -9.63 -3.96
CA GLU A 8 2.12 -10.05 -4.15
C GLU A 8 2.94 -9.59 -2.94
N GLN A 9 3.52 -10.55 -2.23
CA GLN A 9 4.39 -10.24 -1.12
C GLN A 9 5.59 -9.49 -1.70
N MET A 10 5.61 -8.16 -1.55
CA MET A 10 6.81 -7.37 -1.84
C MET A 10 7.94 -7.92 -0.98
N ASN A 11 8.77 -8.78 -1.58
CA ASN A 11 10.01 -9.26 -0.99
C ASN A 11 10.96 -8.06 -0.95
N LEU A 12 10.98 -7.36 0.19
CA LEU A 12 11.96 -6.32 0.47
C LEU A 12 13.31 -7.02 0.65
N ASP A 13 14.07 -7.11 -0.44
CA ASP A 13 15.46 -7.55 -0.43
C ASP A 13 16.30 -6.58 0.41
N GLY A 14 16.89 -7.07 1.51
CA GLY A 14 17.67 -6.26 2.46
C GLY A 14 18.92 -5.61 1.84
N SER A 15 19.28 -5.94 0.60
CA SER A 15 20.38 -5.31 -0.13
C SER A 15 19.98 -4.04 -0.89
N LYS A 16 18.68 -3.73 -1.03
CA LYS A 16 18.19 -2.56 -1.78
C LYS A 16 17.84 -1.41 -0.84
N LEU A 17 18.36 -0.23 -1.16
CA LEU A 17 17.95 1.02 -0.52
C LEU A 17 16.46 1.24 -0.73
N VAL A 18 15.73 1.39 0.38
CA VAL A 18 14.30 1.64 0.35
C VAL A 18 14.08 3.15 0.31
N ASN A 19 13.66 3.66 -0.85
CA ASN A 19 13.19 5.04 -0.95
C ASN A 19 11.77 5.15 -0.36
N PHE A 20 11.57 6.16 0.46
CA PHE A 20 10.27 6.49 1.06
C PHE A 20 9.68 7.73 0.40
N ALA A 21 8.40 7.67 0.06
CA ALA A 21 7.64 8.90 -0.11
C ALA A 21 7.37 9.55 1.27
N PRO A 22 7.23 10.88 1.37
CA PRO A 22 7.00 11.56 2.65
C PRO A 22 5.79 11.03 3.44
N ALA A 23 4.73 10.61 2.73
CA ALA A 23 3.54 10.03 3.35
C ALA A 23 3.80 8.64 3.95
N GLU A 24 4.62 7.83 3.30
CA GLU A 24 5.00 6.49 3.76
C GLU A 24 5.85 6.60 5.02
N LEU A 25 6.84 7.50 5.03
CA LEU A 25 7.70 7.75 6.19
C LEU A 25 6.89 8.20 7.41
N LYS A 26 5.90 9.07 7.20
CA LYS A 26 5.01 9.53 8.29
C LYS A 26 4.24 8.36 8.91
N ILE A 27 3.60 7.53 8.08
CA ILE A 27 2.82 6.38 8.55
C ILE A 27 3.73 5.35 9.23
N PHE A 28 4.91 5.10 8.65
CA PHE A 28 5.88 4.20 9.22
C PHE A 28 6.34 4.66 10.61
N LYS A 29 6.66 5.94 10.77
CA LYS A 29 7.03 6.52 12.07
C LYS A 29 5.91 6.37 13.10
N GLU A 30 4.67 6.71 12.73
CA GLU A 30 3.51 6.58 13.62
C GLU A 30 3.32 5.14 14.12
N GLU A 31 3.53 4.15 13.24
CA GLU A 31 3.47 2.73 13.61
C GLU A 31 4.61 2.35 14.56
N LEU A 32 5.84 2.79 14.28
CA LEU A 32 6.97 2.54 15.19
C LEU A 32 6.72 3.12 16.57
N ASP A 33 6.33 4.40 16.65
CA ASP A 33 6.08 5.10 17.90
C ASP A 33 5.00 4.37 18.73
N LYS A 34 3.95 3.88 18.07
CA LYS A 34 2.89 3.09 18.70
C LYS A 34 3.40 1.75 19.24
N GLN A 35 4.12 0.98 18.41
CA GLN A 35 4.62 -0.33 18.82
C GLN A 35 5.64 -0.22 19.95
N PHE A 36 6.48 0.81 19.95
CA PHE A 36 7.39 1.10 21.06
C PHE A 36 6.65 1.50 22.34
N ALA A 37 5.59 2.31 22.24
CA ALA A 37 4.76 2.66 23.39
C ALA A 37 4.04 1.44 23.99
N GLU A 38 3.66 0.48 23.15
CA GLU A 38 3.02 -0.78 23.55
C GLU A 38 4.03 -1.84 24.06
N GLY A 39 5.33 -1.59 23.95
CA GLY A 39 6.38 -2.53 24.35
C GLY A 39 6.50 -3.75 23.43
N ASN A 40 5.96 -3.67 22.22
CA ASN A 40 5.94 -4.75 21.25
C ASN A 40 7.23 -4.78 20.41
N GLY A 41 7.67 -5.99 20.03
CA GLY A 41 8.71 -6.14 19.02
C GLY A 41 8.20 -5.71 17.65
N VAL A 42 9.02 -4.95 16.91
CA VAL A 42 8.68 -4.49 15.57
C VAL A 42 9.40 -5.29 14.50
N ASP A 43 8.63 -5.89 13.61
CA ASP A 43 9.14 -6.33 12.31
C ASP A 43 9.17 -5.12 11.35
N ILE A 44 10.38 -4.62 11.10
CA ILE A 44 10.63 -3.44 10.27
C ILE A 44 10.13 -3.63 8.84
N PHE A 45 10.31 -4.80 8.24
CA PHE A 45 9.90 -5.05 6.87
C PHE A 45 8.37 -5.08 6.73
N LYS A 46 7.70 -5.71 7.71
CA LYS A 46 6.25 -5.71 7.77
C LYS A 46 5.68 -4.30 7.97
N ALA A 47 6.23 -3.54 8.90
CA ALA A 47 5.81 -2.16 9.14
C ALA A 47 6.02 -1.27 7.90
N LEU A 48 7.13 -1.45 7.19
CA LEU A 48 7.44 -0.72 5.96
C LEU A 48 6.44 -1.02 4.84
N ARG A 49 6.13 -2.30 4.63
CA ARG A 49 5.12 -2.72 3.63
C ARG A 49 3.75 -2.14 3.96
N ASN A 50 3.35 -2.18 5.23
CA ASN A 50 2.08 -1.63 5.67
C ASN A 50 2.01 -0.11 5.44
N ALA A 51 3.09 0.61 5.73
CA ALA A 51 3.15 2.05 5.51
C ALA A 51 2.98 2.44 4.02
N ARG A 52 3.63 1.69 3.11
CA ARG A 52 3.44 1.85 1.66
C ARG A 52 2.01 1.61 1.23
N TYR A 53 1.44 0.49 1.66
CA TYR A 53 0.06 0.13 1.32
C TYR A 53 -0.94 1.18 1.80
N LEU A 54 -0.81 1.65 3.05
CA LEU A 54 -1.67 2.69 3.62
C LEU A 54 -1.49 4.04 2.90
N ALA A 55 -0.27 4.38 2.47
CA ALA A 55 -0.05 5.58 1.68
C ALA A 55 -0.74 5.51 0.30
N MET A 56 -0.69 4.34 -0.36
CA MET A 56 -1.40 4.11 -1.62
C MET A 56 -2.92 4.23 -1.45
N LEU A 57 -3.49 3.61 -0.40
CA LEU A 57 -4.91 3.74 -0.09
C LEU A 57 -5.33 5.19 0.19
N LYS A 58 -4.56 5.93 1.01
CA LYS A 58 -4.82 7.35 1.29
C LYS A 58 -4.82 8.19 0.00
N ARG A 59 -3.92 7.88 -0.93
CA ARG A 59 -3.90 8.53 -2.25
C ARG A 59 -5.16 8.18 -3.06
N GLY A 60 -5.55 6.91 -3.11
CA GLY A 60 -6.76 6.47 -3.80
C GLY A 60 -8.02 7.13 -3.26
N PHE A 61 -8.18 7.19 -1.93
CA PHE A 61 -9.30 7.89 -1.31
C PHE A 61 -9.31 9.39 -1.60
N ARG A 62 -8.14 10.04 -1.59
CA ARG A 62 -8.03 11.45 -1.96
C ARG A 62 -8.47 11.66 -3.42
N GLN A 63 -8.00 10.83 -4.35
CA GLN A 63 -8.38 10.92 -5.75
C GLN A 63 -9.90 10.71 -5.96
N MET A 64 -10.48 9.74 -5.25
CA MET A 64 -11.93 9.51 -5.26
C MET A 64 -12.70 10.72 -4.73
N HIS A 65 -12.29 11.29 -3.59
CA HIS A 65 -12.93 12.47 -3.01
C HIS A 65 -12.79 13.71 -3.92
N GLU A 66 -11.69 13.82 -4.67
CA GLU A 66 -11.46 14.91 -5.62
C GLU A 66 -12.16 14.69 -6.97
N GLY A 67 -12.96 13.62 -7.13
CA GLY A 67 -13.63 13.29 -8.38
C GLY A 67 -12.68 12.83 -9.49
N ARG A 68 -11.42 12.52 -9.14
CA ARG A 68 -10.36 12.04 -10.04
C ARG A 68 -10.24 10.51 -10.00
N CYS A 69 -11.37 9.81 -10.02
CA CYS A 69 -11.35 8.37 -10.28
C CYS A 69 -10.87 8.17 -11.72
N GLN A 70 -9.78 7.43 -11.93
CA GLN A 70 -9.52 6.90 -13.26
C GLN A 70 -10.68 5.95 -13.58
N SER A 71 -11.57 6.38 -14.48
CA SER A 71 -12.45 5.47 -15.19
C SER A 71 -11.56 4.60 -16.06
N HIS A 72 -11.39 3.33 -15.67
CA HIS A 72 -11.00 2.34 -16.66
C HIS A 72 -12.17 2.18 -17.61
N GLU A 73 -11.97 2.48 -18.89
CA GLU A 73 -12.91 2.04 -19.91
C GLU A 73 -12.99 0.51 -19.81
N LEU A 74 -14.21 -0.01 -19.65
CA LEU A 74 -14.47 -1.42 -19.83
C LEU A 74 -14.14 -1.72 -21.28
N ILE A 75 -13.03 -2.42 -21.51
CA ILE A 75 -12.76 -3.00 -22.82
C ILE A 75 -13.78 -4.12 -22.96
N GLU A 76 -14.81 -3.89 -23.76
CA GLU A 76 -15.68 -4.95 -24.25
C GLU A 76 -14.78 -5.89 -25.05
N VAL A 77 -14.51 -7.06 -24.49
CA VAL A 77 -13.90 -8.16 -25.23
C VAL A 77 -15.06 -8.74 -26.02
N ASP A 78 -15.13 -8.42 -27.31
CA ASP A 78 -15.97 -9.19 -28.22
C ASP A 78 -15.46 -10.64 -28.12
N ASP A 79 -16.31 -11.53 -27.59
CA ASP A 79 -16.07 -12.97 -27.65
C ASP A 79 -16.10 -13.33 -29.15
N ASP A 80 -14.91 -13.38 -29.77
CA ASP A 80 -14.72 -13.86 -31.14
C ASP A 80 -15.33 -15.27 -31.27
N GLU A 81 -16.36 -15.37 -32.10
CA GLU A 81 -17.14 -16.58 -32.44
C GLU A 81 -16.30 -17.65 -33.19
#